data_AF-A0A2A3JNX4-F1
#
_entry.id   AF-A0A2A3JNX4-F1
#
_cell.length_a   1.000
_cell.length_b   1.000
_cell.length_c   1.000
_cell.angle_alpha   90.00
_cell.angle_beta   90.00
_cell.angle_gamma   90.00
#
_symmetry.space_group_name_H-M   'P 1'
#
loop_
_entity.id
_entity.type
_entity.pdbx_description
1 polymer ?
#
loop_
_entity_poly.entity_id
_entity_poly.type
_entity_poly.pdbx_seq_one_letter_code
_entity_poly.pdbx_strand_id
1 'polypeptide(L)'
;MDIVERLREHSEMILTLSPPHGPPAPPTDGLSYLQARLRSIETQRRLDACLADLAPRALPLPGDSHAVRAESVLLLPTAEVTAKARQLAAVCPSELRLSLRLSGPWPAFIHGARFCNAAGQVSGAPCAAEPA
;
A
#
# COMPACT_ATOMS: atom_id res chain seq x y z
N MET A 1 25.75 -7.91 5.82
CA MET A 1 25.42 -7.35 4.50
C MET A 1 24.58 -6.11 4.73
N ASP A 2 25.02 -4.96 4.23
CA ASP A 2 24.42 -3.66 4.51
C ASP A 2 23.05 -3.53 3.79
N ILE A 3 22.03 -3.01 4.49
CA ILE A 3 20.70 -2.73 3.91
C ILE A 3 20.83 -1.76 2.75
N VAL A 4 21.77 -0.82 2.83
CA VAL A 4 22.05 0.16 1.76
C VAL A 4 22.52 -0.54 0.49
N GLU A 5 23.41 -1.53 0.60
CA GLU A 5 23.91 -2.28 -0.56
C GLU A 5 22.78 -3.08 -1.24
N ARG A 6 21.87 -3.67 -0.47
CA ARG A 6 20.73 -4.43 -1.00
C ARG A 6 19.74 -3.55 -1.76
N LEU A 7 19.62 -2.28 -1.38
CA LEU A 7 18.63 -1.35 -1.91
C LEU A 7 19.18 -0.41 -3.00
N ARG A 8 20.50 -0.37 -3.21
CA ARG A 8 21.20 0.59 -4.08
C ARG A 8 20.67 0.67 -5.51
N GLU A 9 20.23 -0.45 -6.07
CA GLU A 9 19.75 -0.56 -7.46
C GLU A 9 18.23 -0.70 -7.55
N HIS A 10 17.52 -0.50 -6.44
CA HIS A 10 16.09 -0.65 -6.36
C HIS A 10 15.39 0.70 -6.24
N SER A 11 14.18 0.75 -6.75
CA SER A 11 13.25 1.87 -6.63
C SER A 11 11.95 1.38 -6.01
N GLU A 12 11.27 2.27 -5.29
CA GLU A 12 9.94 2.01 -4.78
C GLU A 12 8.90 2.64 -5.67
N MET A 13 7.94 1.84 -6.09
CA MET A 13 6.73 2.32 -6.75
C MET A 13 5.57 2.17 -5.78
N ILE A 14 4.91 3.30 -5.48
CA ILE A 14 3.65 3.35 -4.76
C ILE A 14 2.54 3.16 -5.78
N LEU A 15 1.68 2.18 -5.51
CA LEU A 15 0.48 1.89 -6.27
C LEU A 15 -0.72 2.35 -5.43
N THR A 16 -1.53 3.23 -6.00
CA THR A 16 -2.79 3.66 -5.38
C THR A 16 -3.94 3.24 -6.30
N LEU A 17 -4.85 2.43 -5.78
CA LEU A 17 -6.06 2.00 -6.47
C LEU A 17 -7.27 2.69 -5.83
N SER A 18 -8.09 3.35 -6.63
CA SER A 18 -9.27 4.08 -6.15
C SER A 18 -10.50 3.88 -7.04
N PRO A 19 -11.71 4.14 -6.52
CA PRO A 19 -12.92 4.13 -7.32
C PRO A 19 -12.86 5.16 -8.47
N PRO A 20 -13.59 4.94 -9.56
CA PRO A 20 -13.52 5.78 -10.75
C PRO A 20 -14.21 7.14 -10.57
N HIS A 21 -15.06 7.27 -9.57
CA HIS A 21 -15.89 8.44 -9.33
C HIS A 21 -15.51 9.05 -7.97
N GLY A 22 -15.63 10.38 -7.87
CA GLY A 22 -15.37 11.11 -6.63
C GLY A 22 -16.28 10.66 -5.48
N PRO A 23 -16.03 11.15 -4.26
CA PRO A 23 -16.82 10.77 -3.10
C PRO A 23 -18.31 11.02 -3.36
N PRO A 24 -19.20 10.09 -2.95
CA PRO A 24 -20.63 10.28 -3.08
C PRO A 24 -21.09 11.51 -2.30
N ALA A 25 -22.27 12.04 -2.66
CA ALA A 25 -22.91 13.11 -1.91
C ALA A 25 -23.02 12.74 -0.41
N PRO A 26 -22.89 13.71 0.50
CA PRO A 26 -22.98 13.43 1.93
C PRO A 26 -24.38 12.89 2.27
N PRO A 27 -24.48 11.88 3.16
CA PRO A 27 -25.75 11.33 3.58
C PRO A 27 -26.59 12.37 4.33
N THR A 28 -27.90 12.32 4.13
CA THR A 28 -28.86 13.29 4.68
C THR A 28 -29.56 12.82 5.95
N ASP A 29 -29.46 11.53 6.28
CA ASP A 29 -30.08 10.90 7.44
C ASP A 29 -29.24 9.71 7.97
N GLY A 30 -29.65 9.14 9.11
CA GLY A 30 -28.93 8.05 9.76
C GLY A 30 -28.90 6.75 8.94
N LEU A 31 -29.98 6.42 8.21
CA LEU A 31 -30.06 5.20 7.42
C LEU A 31 -29.13 5.27 6.20
N SER A 32 -29.20 6.39 5.48
CA SER A 32 -28.32 6.70 4.35
C SER A 32 -26.85 6.77 4.77
N TYR A 33 -26.55 7.26 5.98
CA TYR A 33 -25.21 7.22 6.55
C TYR A 33 -24.71 5.78 6.76
N LEU A 34 -25.51 4.91 7.40
CA LEU A 34 -25.13 3.51 7.62
C LEU A 34 -24.92 2.76 6.30
N GLN A 35 -25.80 2.97 5.32
CA GLN A 35 -25.67 2.38 3.98
C GLN A 35 -24.43 2.88 3.24
N ALA A 36 -24.11 4.17 3.33
CA ALA A 36 -22.88 4.73 2.77
C ALA A 36 -21.64 4.14 3.44
N ARG A 37 -21.67 3.96 4.77
CA ARG A 37 -20.56 3.37 5.53
C ARG A 37 -20.32 1.90 5.18
N LEU A 38 -21.37 1.10 5.06
CA LEU A 38 -21.26 -0.31 4.65
C LEU A 38 -20.68 -0.43 3.24
N ARG A 39 -21.19 0.37 2.28
CA ARG A 39 -20.65 0.41 0.91
C ARG A 39 -19.19 0.83 0.87
N SER A 40 -18.80 1.80 1.69
CA SER A 40 -17.40 2.23 1.81
C SER A 40 -16.49 1.11 2.30
N ILE A 41 -16.90 0.35 3.33
CA ILE A 41 -16.13 -0.79 3.84
C ILE A 41 -16.01 -1.89 2.79
N GLU A 42 -17.10 -2.23 2.11
CA GLU A 42 -17.10 -3.24 1.05
C GLU A 42 -16.21 -2.83 -0.13
N THR A 43 -16.30 -1.56 -0.55
CA THR A 43 -15.46 -1.01 -1.60
C THR A 43 -13.99 -1.07 -1.21
N GLN A 44 -13.64 -0.69 0.03
CA GLN A 44 -12.27 -0.77 0.52
C GLN A 44 -11.74 -2.21 0.45
N ARG A 45 -12.50 -3.19 0.94
CA ARG A 45 -12.11 -4.61 0.88
C ARG A 45 -11.88 -5.09 -0.55
N ARG A 46 -12.73 -4.69 -1.49
CA ARG A 46 -12.57 -5.01 -2.93
C ARG A 46 -11.30 -4.39 -3.50
N LEU A 47 -11.00 -3.13 -3.16
CA LEU A 47 -9.79 -2.45 -3.62
C LEU A 47 -8.54 -3.13 -3.05
N ASP A 48 -8.53 -3.47 -1.77
CA ASP A 48 -7.41 -4.15 -1.12
C ASP A 48 -7.14 -5.52 -1.76
N ALA A 49 -8.19 -6.31 -2.00
CA ALA A 49 -8.08 -7.61 -2.67
C ALA A 49 -7.55 -7.45 -4.11
N CYS A 50 -8.11 -6.51 -4.88
CA CYS A 50 -7.68 -6.27 -6.25
C CYS A 50 -6.21 -5.80 -6.31
N LEU A 51 -5.79 -4.94 -5.38
CA LEU A 51 -4.41 -4.49 -5.32
C LEU A 51 -3.44 -5.62 -4.94
N ALA A 52 -3.85 -6.51 -4.03
CA ALA A 52 -3.09 -7.70 -3.68
C ALA A 52 -2.94 -8.67 -4.87
N ASP A 53 -3.99 -8.83 -5.69
CA ASP A 53 -3.94 -9.65 -6.89
C ASP A 53 -3.07 -9.02 -7.99
N LEU A 54 -3.17 -7.70 -8.18
CA LEU A 54 -2.38 -6.95 -9.16
C LEU A 54 -0.87 -6.95 -8.81
N ALA A 55 -0.56 -6.85 -7.52
CA ALA A 55 0.82 -6.72 -7.03
C ALA A 55 1.05 -7.58 -5.77
N PRO A 56 1.11 -8.92 -5.89
CA PRO A 56 1.17 -9.83 -4.73
C PRO A 56 2.44 -9.72 -3.89
N ARG A 57 3.49 -9.08 -4.42
CA ARG A 57 4.74 -8.81 -3.71
C ARG A 57 4.81 -7.40 -3.13
N ALA A 58 3.79 -6.58 -3.34
CA ALA A 58 3.75 -5.24 -2.79
C ALA A 58 3.39 -5.29 -1.30
N LEU A 59 3.98 -4.39 -0.53
CA LEU A 59 3.68 -4.23 0.88
C LEU A 59 2.48 -3.28 1.02
N PRO A 60 1.41 -3.67 1.73
CA PRO A 60 0.28 -2.77 1.94
C PRO A 60 0.73 -1.58 2.79
N LEU A 61 0.25 -0.39 2.43
CA LEU A 61 0.42 0.83 3.21
C LEU A 61 -0.87 1.08 4.00
N PRO A 62 -0.76 1.58 5.24
CA PRO A 62 -1.94 1.99 6.00
C PRO A 62 -2.64 3.13 5.23
N GLY A 63 -3.84 2.85 4.75
CA GLY A 63 -4.64 3.82 4.00
C GLY A 63 -5.07 5.00 4.88
N ASP A 64 -5.36 6.12 4.23
CA ASP A 64 -6.04 7.25 4.88
C ASP A 64 -7.45 6.82 5.29
N SER A 65 -7.78 6.93 6.58
CA SER A 65 -9.09 6.56 7.13
C SER A 65 -10.27 7.33 6.49
N HIS A 66 -9.99 8.42 5.79
CA HIS A 66 -10.98 9.31 5.20
C HIS A 66 -11.20 9.10 3.71
N ALA A 67 -10.34 8.35 3.01
CA ALA A 67 -10.45 8.12 1.57
C ALA A 67 -10.57 6.62 1.26
N VAL A 68 -11.60 6.25 0.48
CA VAL A 68 -11.74 4.87 -0.02
C VAL A 68 -10.72 4.65 -1.15
N ARG A 69 -9.56 4.12 -0.78
CA ARG A 69 -8.45 3.78 -1.69
C ARG A 69 -7.56 2.71 -1.07
N ALA A 70 -6.97 1.86 -1.89
CA ALA A 70 -5.95 0.90 -1.46
C ALA A 70 -4.57 1.39 -1.89
N GLU A 71 -3.59 1.31 -1.00
CA GLU A 71 -2.21 1.72 -1.28
C GLU A 71 -1.23 0.60 -0.95
N SER A 72 -0.26 0.39 -1.83
CA SER A 72 0.83 -0.57 -1.62
C SER A 72 2.13 -0.03 -2.20
N VAL A 73 3.26 -0.52 -1.70
CA VAL A 73 4.58 -0.21 -2.21
C VAL A 73 5.25 -1.45 -2.77
N LEU A 74 5.81 -1.33 -3.96
CA LEU A 74 6.54 -2.40 -4.63
C LEU A 74 8.00 -1.98 -4.77
N LEU A 75 8.91 -2.82 -4.26
CA LEU A 75 10.34 -2.70 -4.49
C LEU A 75 10.69 -3.40 -5.81
N LEU A 76 11.31 -2.67 -6.72
CA LEU A 76 11.70 -3.17 -8.04
C LEU A 76 13.13 -2.75 -8.38
N PRO A 77 13.86 -3.52 -9.20
CA PRO A 77 15.06 -3.00 -9.85
C PRO A 77 14.72 -1.72 -10.63
N THR A 78 15.54 -0.69 -10.50
CA THR A 78 15.28 0.62 -11.11
C THR A 78 15.10 0.52 -12.64
N ALA A 79 15.82 -0.38 -13.30
CA ALA A 79 15.70 -0.63 -14.74
C ALA A 79 14.33 -1.20 -15.16
N GLU A 80 13.59 -1.85 -14.25
CA GLU A 80 12.33 -2.53 -14.53
C GLU A 80 11.09 -1.67 -14.25
N VAL A 81 11.23 -0.55 -13.54
CA VAL A 81 10.13 0.31 -13.10
C VAL A 81 9.15 0.63 -14.23
N THR A 82 9.66 1.13 -15.36
CA THR A 82 8.82 1.56 -16.48
C THR A 82 8.08 0.39 -17.12
N ALA A 83 8.75 -0.76 -17.30
CA ALA A 83 8.13 -1.95 -17.85
C ALA A 83 7.03 -2.48 -16.92
N LYS A 84 7.30 -2.49 -15.61
CA LYS A 84 6.34 -2.92 -14.59
C LYS A 84 5.13 -1.99 -14.51
N ALA A 85 5.35 -0.68 -14.59
CA ALA A 85 4.27 0.30 -14.60
C ALA A 85 3.32 0.10 -15.79
N ARG A 86 3.86 -0.13 -16.99
CA ARG A 86 3.05 -0.44 -18.18
C ARG A 86 2.28 -1.75 -18.04
N GLN A 87 2.93 -2.78 -17.51
CA GLN A 87 2.28 -4.07 -17.24
C GLN A 87 1.08 -3.88 -16.31
N LEU A 88 1.27 -3.20 -15.18
CA LEU A 88 0.22 -2.97 -14.18
C LEU A 88 -0.94 -2.15 -14.74
N ALA A 89 -0.64 -1.10 -15.52
CA ALA A 89 -1.67 -0.30 -16.18
C ALA A 89 -2.51 -1.13 -17.18
N ALA A 90 -1.89 -2.09 -17.88
CA ALA A 90 -2.57 -2.93 -18.86
C ALA A 90 -3.48 -4.01 -18.22
N VAL A 91 -3.16 -4.47 -17.01
CA VAL A 91 -3.95 -5.50 -16.29
C VAL A 91 -4.92 -4.89 -15.27
N CYS A 92 -4.85 -3.58 -15.02
CA CYS A 92 -5.76 -2.91 -14.10
C CYS A 92 -7.20 -2.99 -14.62
N PRO A 93 -8.18 -3.39 -13.79
CA PRO A 93 -9.58 -3.35 -14.18
C PRO A 93 -10.02 -1.95 -14.62
N SER A 94 -10.73 -1.88 -15.75
CA SER A 94 -11.13 -0.61 -16.39
C SER A 94 -12.06 0.24 -15.54
N GLU A 95 -12.78 -0.38 -14.60
CA GLU A 95 -13.68 0.28 -13.67
C GLU A 95 -12.96 0.93 -12.49
N LEU A 96 -11.64 0.76 -12.35
CA LEU A 96 -10.84 1.33 -11.27
C LEU A 96 -9.82 2.34 -11.81
N ARG A 97 -9.36 3.23 -10.94
CA ARG A 97 -8.28 4.16 -11.24
C ARG A 97 -7.01 3.69 -10.54
N LEU A 98 -5.99 3.37 -11.34
CA LEU A 98 -4.65 3.09 -10.86
C LEU A 98 -3.76 4.32 -11.03
N SER A 99 -3.15 4.76 -9.93
CA SER A 99 -2.08 5.76 -9.92
C SER A 99 -0.78 5.08 -9.52
N LEU A 100 0.29 5.36 -10.26
CA LEU A 100 1.63 4.83 -10.02
C LEU A 100 2.58 6.00 -9.80
N ARG A 101 3.29 5.98 -8.68
CA ARG A 101 4.25 7.02 -8.31
C ARG A 101 5.53 6.40 -7.81
N LEU A 102 6.67 6.98 -8.18
CA LEU A 102 7.92 6.64 -7.51
C LEU A 102 7.97 7.29 -6.14
N SER A 103 8.40 6.53 -5.11
CA SER A 103 8.83 7.12 -3.86
C SER A 103 10.06 7.99 -4.18
N GLY A 104 10.12 9.20 -3.61
CA GLY A 104 10.90 10.34 -4.13
C GLY A 104 12.44 10.17 -4.18
N PRO A 105 13.24 11.16 -3.77
CA PRO A 105 14.71 11.09 -3.94
C PRO A 105 15.40 10.03 -3.09
N TRP A 106 14.67 9.35 -2.21
CA TRP A 106 15.14 8.29 -1.32
C TRP A 106 14.61 6.94 -1.80
N PRO A 107 15.32 6.27 -2.72
CA PRO A 107 14.92 4.95 -3.18
C PRO A 107 14.83 4.00 -1.98
N ALA A 108 13.74 3.21 -1.94
CA ALA A 108 13.57 2.13 -0.98
C ALA A 108 13.41 2.52 0.52
N PHE A 109 12.93 3.73 0.82
CA PHE A 109 12.77 4.19 2.20
C PHE A 109 11.83 3.30 3.04
N ILE A 110 10.66 2.93 2.51
CA ILE A 110 9.66 2.15 3.25
C ILE A 110 10.18 0.74 3.52
N HIS A 111 10.81 0.12 2.53
CA HIS A 111 11.48 -1.17 2.67
C HIS A 111 12.66 -1.10 3.64
N GLY A 112 13.50 -0.06 3.55
CA GLY A 112 14.61 0.19 4.47
C GLY A 112 14.15 0.32 5.92
N ALA A 113 13.12 1.13 6.18
CA ALA A 113 12.53 1.30 7.51
C ALA A 113 12.03 -0.03 8.09
N ARG A 114 11.38 -0.88 7.27
CA ARG A 114 10.95 -2.21 7.70
C ARG A 114 12.12 -3.15 8.01
N PHE A 115 13.17 -3.14 7.21
CA PHE A 115 14.36 -3.96 7.48
C PHE A 115 15.03 -3.55 8.80
N CYS A 116 15.14 -2.25 9.07
CA CYS A 116 15.67 -1.74 10.33
C CYS A 116 14.79 -2.14 11.53
N ASN A 117 13.46 -2.01 11.41
CA ASN A 117 12.53 -2.38 12.48
C ASN A 117 12.55 -3.90 12.76
N ALA A 118 12.65 -4.73 11.72
CA ALA A 118 12.78 -6.19 11.88
C ALA A 118 14.10 -6.57 12.56
N ALA A 119 15.21 -5.91 12.22
CA ALA A 119 16.50 -6.14 12.87
C ALA A 119 16.48 -5.75 14.37
N GLY A 120 15.75 -4.68 14.73
CA GLY A 120 15.55 -4.27 16.12
C GLY A 120 14.76 -5.28 16.97
N GLN A 121 13.81 -6.02 16.36
CA GLN A 121 13.06 -7.07 17.06
C GLN A 121 13.88 -8.34 17.31
N VAL A 122 14.89 -8.63 16.48
CA VAL A 122 15.77 -9.80 16.65
C VAL A 122 16.79 -9.60 17.78
N SER A 123 17.06 -8.35 18.18
CA SER A 123 18.05 -8.02 19.22
C SER A 123 17.47 -7.79 20.62
N GLY A 124 16.19 -8.07 20.86
CA GLY A 124 15.50 -7.68 22.09
C GLY A 124 14.44 -8.66 22.57
N ALA A 125 14.88 -9.85 23.00
CA ALA A 125 14.09 -10.64 23.95
C ALA A 125 15.02 -11.36 24.93
N PRO A 126 15.13 -10.86 26.17
CA PRO A 126 15.09 -11.72 27.33
C PRO A 126 13.75 -11.57 28.05
N CYS A 127 13.15 -12.74 28.19
CA CYS A 127 12.15 -13.19 29.13
C CYS A 127 12.10 -12.45 30.50
N ALA A 128 10.86 -12.23 30.94
CA ALA A 128 10.36 -12.22 32.33
C ALA A 128 10.94 -11.22 33.36
N ALA A 129 10.02 -10.39 33.91
CA ALA A 129 9.62 -10.48 35.31
C ALA A 129 8.38 -9.61 35.56
N GLU A 130 7.23 -10.24 35.82
CA GLU A 130 6.23 -9.63 36.72
C GLU A 130 6.86 -9.51 38.11
N PRO A 131 6.46 -8.48 38.88
CA PRO A 131 6.24 -8.72 40.28
C PRO A 131 4.84 -8.32 40.75
N ALA A 132 4.39 -9.15 41.69
CA ALA A 132 3.18 -9.16 42.50
C ALA A 132 2.74 -7.82 43.12
#